data_AF-A0A143G8J5-F1
#
_entry.id   AF-A0A143G8J5-F1
#
_cell.length_a   1.000
_cell.length_b   1.000
_cell.length_c   1.000
_cell.angle_alpha   90.00
_cell.angle_beta   90.00
_cell.angle_gamma   90.00
#
_symmetry.space_group_name_H-M   'P 1'
#
loop_
_entity.id
_entity.type
_entity.pdbx_description
1 polymer ?
#
loop_
_entity_poly.entity_id
_entity_poly.type
_entity_poly.pdbx_seq_one_letter_code
_entity_poly.pdbx_strand_id
1 'polypeptide(L)'
;MKEFKKKLPQFGIATLLISGIALWCNDVLMPRIDIAQQHVSNDLIKAEMVQLADQGKSSAILWLASNYSDSKYMAQLDTQVAQNNSDAMMVKASNLYATNKSLALQLIQSAAVEGNPSAIKYLSDKKVTDIGLSKFLTEYLIK
;
A
#
# COMPACT_ATOMS: atom_id res chain seq x y z
N MET A 1 -46.42 -51.38 11.30
CA MET A 1 -45.41 -50.50 10.71
C MET A 1 -45.60 -49.09 11.24
N LYS A 2 -44.63 -48.50 11.92
CA LYS A 2 -44.64 -47.07 12.31
C LYS A 2 -43.31 -46.46 11.91
N GLU A 3 -43.38 -45.37 11.15
CA GLU A 3 -42.27 -44.70 10.49
C GLU A 3 -41.31 -44.01 11.47
N PHE A 4 -40.02 -44.24 11.27
CA PHE A 4 -38.94 -43.50 11.91
C PHE A 4 -38.76 -42.14 11.21
N LYS A 5 -39.43 -41.09 11.71
CA LYS A 5 -39.07 -39.71 11.35
C LYS A 5 -37.78 -39.32 12.08
N LYS A 6 -36.63 -39.46 11.40
CA LYS A 6 -35.34 -38.91 11.85
C LYS A 6 -35.48 -37.38 11.95
N LYS A 7 -35.54 -36.86 13.18
CA LYS A 7 -35.35 -35.43 13.44
C LYS A 7 -33.88 -35.10 13.17
N LEU A 8 -33.60 -34.51 12.02
CA LEU A 8 -32.31 -33.93 11.70
C LEU A 8 -32.01 -32.84 12.74
N PRO A 9 -30.84 -32.84 13.41
CA PRO A 9 -30.56 -31.88 14.48
C PRO A 9 -30.39 -30.47 13.89
N GLN A 10 -31.41 -29.61 14.06
CA GLN A 10 -31.41 -28.20 13.64
C GLN A 10 -30.19 -27.41 14.14
N PHE A 11 -29.57 -27.85 15.23
CA PHE A 11 -28.37 -27.23 15.80
C PHE A 11 -27.13 -27.32 14.90
N GLY A 12 -26.95 -28.39 14.11
CA GLY A 12 -25.77 -28.54 13.26
C GLY A 12 -25.74 -27.58 12.06
N ILE A 13 -26.92 -27.34 11.48
CA ILE A 13 -27.09 -26.47 10.30
C ILE A 13 -26.95 -24.99 10.68
N ALA A 14 -27.49 -24.59 11.84
CA ALA A 14 -27.38 -23.22 12.34
C ALA A 14 -25.92 -22.84 12.64
N THR A 15 -25.14 -23.76 13.21
CA THR A 15 -23.73 -23.51 13.55
C THR A 15 -22.86 -23.40 12.29
N LEU A 16 -23.13 -24.21 11.26
CA LEU A 16 -22.43 -24.11 9.96
C LEU A 16 -22.75 -22.81 9.20
N LEU A 17 -24.00 -22.33 9.28
CA LEU A 17 -24.40 -21.05 8.68
C LEU A 17 -23.73 -19.85 9.34
N ILE A 18 -23.64 -19.83 10.67
CA ILE A 18 -22.99 -18.73 11.41
C ILE A 18 -21.49 -18.70 11.12
N SER A 19 -20.82 -19.86 11.10
CA SER A 19 -19.40 -19.96 10.76
C SER A 19 -19.11 -19.54 9.31
N GLY A 20 -19.99 -19.90 8.37
CA GLY A 20 -19.86 -19.47 6.96
C GLY A 20 -20.02 -17.96 6.79
N ILE A 21 -20.97 -17.34 7.50
CA ILE A 21 -21.17 -15.88 7.49
C ILE A 21 -19.99 -15.15 8.16
N ALA A 22 -19.46 -15.69 9.26
CA ALA A 22 -18.30 -15.11 9.94
C ALA A 22 -17.03 -15.11 9.05
N LEU A 23 -16.78 -16.22 8.34
CA LEU A 23 -15.67 -16.31 7.38
C LEU A 23 -15.88 -15.36 6.19
N TRP A 24 -17.11 -15.25 5.68
CA TRP A 24 -17.42 -14.33 4.58
C TRP A 24 -17.31 -12.85 4.98
N CYS A 25 -17.70 -12.49 6.21
CA CYS A 25 -17.48 -11.14 6.75
C CYS A 25 -16.00 -10.80 6.88
N ASN A 26 -15.17 -11.75 7.30
CA ASN A 26 -13.75 -11.50 7.50
C ASN A 26 -12.98 -11.34 6.17
N ASP A 27 -13.32 -12.14 5.15
CA ASP A 27 -12.60 -12.12 3.87
C ASP A 27 -13.13 -11.04 2.90
N VAL A 28 -14.40 -10.62 3.01
CA VAL A 28 -15.02 -9.70 2.01
C VAL A 28 -15.36 -8.34 2.59
N LEU A 29 -15.88 -8.26 3.83
CA LEU A 29 -16.35 -7.01 4.41
C LEU A 29 -15.23 -6.21 5.08
N MET A 30 -14.39 -6.87 5.90
CA MET A 30 -13.27 -6.22 6.60
C MET A 30 -12.32 -5.46 5.65
N PRO A 31 -11.78 -6.07 4.56
CA PRO A 31 -10.87 -5.34 3.68
C PRO A 31 -11.54 -4.17 2.95
N ARG A 32 -12.86 -4.24 2.69
CA ARG A 32 -13.60 -3.12 2.08
C ARG A 32 -13.87 -1.99 3.06
N ILE A 33 -14.09 -2.31 4.33
CA ILE A 33 -14.21 -1.32 5.41
C ILE A 33 -12.87 -0.64 5.63
N ASP A 34 -11.76 -1.39 5.67
CA ASP A 34 -10.40 -0.83 5.83
C ASP A 34 -10.05 0.13 4.68
N ILE A 35 -10.33 -0.25 3.43
CA ILE A 35 -10.12 0.62 2.26
C ILE A 35 -10.99 1.87 2.36
N ALA A 36 -12.28 1.74 2.71
CA ALA A 36 -13.18 2.88 2.85
C ALA A 36 -12.76 3.81 4.01
N GLN A 37 -12.29 3.25 5.11
CA GLN A 37 -11.85 3.97 6.29
C GLN A 37 -10.49 4.66 6.05
N GLN A 38 -9.61 4.03 5.26
CA GLN A 38 -8.37 4.63 4.78
C GLN A 38 -8.66 5.79 3.80
N HIS A 39 -9.66 5.67 2.93
CA HIS A 39 -10.10 6.78 2.07
C HIS A 39 -10.68 7.95 2.87
N VAL A 40 -11.55 7.68 3.85
CA VAL A 40 -12.10 8.71 4.74
C VAL A 40 -10.99 9.39 5.55
N SER A 41 -10.06 8.61 6.12
CA SER A 41 -8.95 9.13 6.91
C SER A 41 -7.98 9.96 6.06
N ASN A 42 -7.70 9.52 4.83
CA ASN A 42 -6.84 10.25 3.89
C ASN A 42 -7.49 11.57 3.47
N ASP A 43 -8.80 11.61 3.23
CA ASP A 43 -9.48 12.85 2.85
C ASP A 43 -9.55 13.87 3.99
N LEU A 44 -9.60 13.43 5.25
CA LEU A 44 -9.54 14.32 6.42
C LEU A 44 -8.21 15.08 6.52
N ILE A 45 -7.10 14.42 6.21
CA ILE A 45 -5.76 15.03 6.29
C ILE A 45 -5.28 15.61 4.96
N LYS A 46 -5.96 15.30 3.85
CA LYS A 46 -5.58 15.77 2.51
C LYS A 46 -5.49 17.28 2.45
N ALA A 47 -6.47 18.00 2.99
CA ALA A 47 -6.50 19.46 2.93
C ALA A 47 -5.29 20.08 3.65
N GLU A 48 -4.92 19.55 4.81
CA GLU A 48 -3.73 19.95 5.56
C GLU A 48 -2.45 19.60 4.78
N MET A 49 -2.37 18.39 4.23
CA MET A 49 -1.22 17.95 3.43
C MET A 49 -1.03 18.82 2.18
N VAL A 50 -2.11 19.26 1.53
CA VAL A 50 -2.05 20.21 0.42
C VAL A 50 -1.46 21.54 0.88
N GLN A 51 -1.93 22.10 2.00
CA GLN A 51 -1.38 23.34 2.54
C GLN A 51 0.11 23.21 2.88
N LEU A 52 0.51 22.09 3.49
CA LEU A 52 1.92 21.82 3.82
C LEU A 52 2.78 21.60 2.56
N ALA A 53 2.24 20.95 1.54
CA ALA A 53 2.92 20.76 0.26
C ALA A 53 3.09 22.08 -0.50
N ASP A 54 2.09 22.97 -0.44
CA ASP A 54 2.17 24.32 -1.01
C ASP A 54 3.20 25.19 -0.27
N GLN A 55 3.47 24.90 1.01
CA GLN A 55 4.59 25.47 1.77
C GLN A 55 5.94 24.80 1.47
N GLY A 56 5.99 23.84 0.55
CA GLY A 56 7.21 23.13 0.16
C GLY A 56 7.66 22.06 1.15
N LYS A 57 6.81 21.60 2.08
CA LYS A 57 7.17 20.53 3.01
C LYS A 57 7.29 19.20 2.27
N SER A 58 8.52 18.69 2.16
CA SER A 58 8.82 17.45 1.41
C SER A 58 7.94 16.27 1.84
N SER A 59 7.77 16.02 3.13
CA SER A 59 6.96 14.88 3.61
C SER A 59 5.50 14.94 3.14
N ALA A 60 4.91 16.14 3.05
CA ALA A 60 3.55 16.31 2.56
C ALA A 60 3.46 16.07 1.03
N ILE A 61 4.45 16.54 0.28
CA ILE A 61 4.58 16.26 -1.16
C ILE A 61 4.69 14.75 -1.40
N LEU A 62 5.56 14.06 -0.66
CA LEU A 62 5.74 12.61 -0.76
C LEU A 62 4.47 11.84 -0.45
N TRP A 63 3.76 12.25 0.61
CA TRP A 63 2.49 11.65 1.00
C TRP A 63 1.42 11.85 -0.09
N LEU A 64 1.27 13.07 -0.60
CA LEU A 64 0.31 13.37 -1.67
C LEU A 64 0.61 12.59 -2.94
N ALA A 65 1.89 12.50 -3.35
CA ALA A 65 2.29 11.77 -4.54
C ALA A 65 2.22 10.23 -4.38
N SER A 66 2.14 9.73 -3.14
CA SER A 66 1.93 8.30 -2.86
C SER A 66 0.45 7.93 -2.85
N ASN A 67 -0.43 8.87 -2.48
CA ASN A 67 -1.86 8.61 -2.29
C ASN A 67 -2.75 9.12 -3.45
N TYR A 68 -2.28 10.08 -4.24
CA TYR A 68 -3.03 10.70 -5.33
C TYR A 68 -2.21 10.77 -6.62
N SER A 69 -2.85 10.46 -7.75
CA SER A 69 -2.24 10.45 -9.08
C SER A 69 -2.27 11.82 -9.80
N ASP A 70 -2.41 12.91 -9.05
CA ASP A 70 -2.49 14.26 -9.60
C ASP A 70 -1.14 14.69 -10.21
N SER A 71 -1.17 15.27 -11.41
CA SER A 71 0.02 15.71 -12.13
C SER A 71 0.81 16.79 -11.37
N LYS A 72 0.13 17.63 -10.58
CA LYS A 72 0.80 18.63 -9.71
C LYS A 72 1.74 17.96 -8.73
N TYR A 73 1.28 16.93 -8.03
CA TYR A 73 2.08 16.25 -7.00
C TYR A 73 3.21 15.43 -7.61
N MET A 74 2.99 14.85 -8.79
CA MET A 74 4.05 14.16 -9.53
C MET A 74 5.16 15.13 -9.98
N ALA A 75 4.80 16.33 -10.44
CA ALA A 75 5.80 17.34 -10.79
C ALA A 75 6.61 17.83 -9.56
N GLN A 76 5.95 17.99 -8.41
CA GLN A 76 6.63 18.32 -7.15
C GLN A 76 7.53 17.18 -6.68
N LEU A 77 7.10 15.93 -6.82
CA LEU A 77 7.91 14.74 -6.55
C LEU A 77 9.15 14.69 -7.45
N ASP A 78 8.99 14.98 -8.75
CA ASP A 78 10.10 15.04 -9.72
C ASP A 78 11.13 16.10 -9.35
N THR A 79 10.66 17.25 -8.85
CA THR A 79 11.54 18.31 -8.34
C THR A 79 12.36 17.82 -7.14
N GLN A 80 11.74 17.09 -6.20
CA GLN A 80 12.44 16.52 -5.04
C GLN A 80 13.45 15.44 -5.47
N VAL A 81 13.12 14.62 -6.47
CA VAL A 81 14.05 13.64 -7.05
C VAL A 81 15.26 14.34 -7.68
N ALA A 82 15.05 15.43 -8.42
CA ALA A 82 16.13 16.23 -8.99
C ALA A 82 17.01 16.92 -7.94
N GLN A 83 16.51 17.09 -6.72
CA GLN A 83 17.25 17.61 -5.55
C GLN A 83 17.95 16.50 -4.75
N ASN A 84 18.09 15.30 -5.30
CA ASN A 84 18.66 14.12 -4.64
C ASN A 84 17.93 13.69 -3.36
N ASN A 85 16.63 13.98 -3.24
CA ASN A 85 15.85 13.48 -2.12
C ASN A 85 15.62 11.97 -2.27
N SER A 86 16.27 11.19 -1.41
CA SER A 86 16.29 9.73 -1.49
C SER A 86 14.93 9.10 -1.18
N ASP A 87 14.11 9.71 -0.31
CA ASP A 87 12.73 9.28 -0.06
C ASP A 87 11.83 9.57 -1.27
N ALA A 88 12.04 10.70 -1.94
CA ALA A 88 11.34 11.02 -3.19
C ALA A 88 11.66 10.01 -4.30
N MET A 89 12.92 9.58 -4.41
CA MET A 89 13.31 8.53 -5.34
C MET A 89 12.59 7.22 -5.04
N MET A 90 12.45 6.85 -3.77
CA MET A 90 11.72 5.64 -3.35
C MET A 90 10.23 5.71 -3.69
N VAL A 91 9.58 6.86 -3.44
CA VAL A 91 8.17 7.07 -3.81
C VAL A 91 8.00 7.03 -5.33
N LYS A 92 8.87 7.70 -6.09
CA LYS A 92 8.81 7.67 -7.56
C LYS A 92 9.06 6.27 -8.12
N ALA A 93 10.00 5.52 -7.52
CA ALA A 93 10.25 4.13 -7.86
C ALA A 93 9.00 3.27 -7.63
N SER A 94 8.28 3.48 -6.53
CA SER A 94 6.99 2.83 -6.25
C SER A 94 5.99 3.03 -7.40
N ASN A 95 5.77 4.28 -7.77
CA ASN A 95 4.78 4.67 -8.78
C ASN A 95 5.14 4.10 -10.17
N LEU A 96 6.43 3.91 -10.44
CA LEU A 96 6.93 3.40 -11.72
C LEU A 96 7.14 1.88 -11.73
N TYR A 97 7.18 1.18 -10.61
CA TYR A 97 7.64 -0.21 -10.59
C TYR A 97 6.77 -1.15 -11.43
N ALA A 98 5.46 -0.90 -11.49
CA ALA A 98 4.52 -1.68 -12.31
C ALA A 98 4.67 -1.43 -13.81
N THR A 99 4.97 -0.19 -14.20
CA THR A 99 4.91 0.29 -15.59
C THR A 99 6.29 0.41 -16.24
N ASN A 100 7.32 0.70 -15.45
CA ASN A 100 8.70 0.84 -15.85
C ASN A 100 9.65 0.36 -14.72
N LYS A 101 9.75 -0.97 -14.59
CA LYS A 101 10.62 -1.62 -13.59
C LYS A 101 12.08 -1.20 -13.71
N SER A 102 12.60 -0.95 -14.92
CA SER A 102 14.00 -0.55 -15.13
C SER A 102 14.30 0.80 -14.47
N LEU A 103 13.48 1.80 -14.76
CA LEU A 103 13.64 3.14 -14.17
C LEU A 103 13.40 3.13 -12.66
N ALA A 104 12.42 2.34 -12.18
CA ALA A 104 12.22 2.16 -10.75
C ALA A 104 13.45 1.59 -10.04
N LEU A 105 14.11 0.60 -10.62
CA LEU A 105 15.34 0.02 -10.06
C LEU A 105 16.51 1.00 -10.08
N GLN A 106 16.64 1.83 -11.11
CA GLN A 106 17.64 2.90 -11.15
C GLN A 106 17.41 3.91 -10.02
N LEU A 107 16.17 4.33 -9.80
CA LEU A 107 15.81 5.24 -8.71
C LEU A 107 16.11 4.62 -7.33
N ILE A 108 15.84 3.32 -7.14
CA ILE A 108 16.20 2.61 -5.90
C ILE A 108 17.72 2.57 -5.71
N GLN A 109 18.50 2.36 -6.78
CA GLN A 109 19.96 2.42 -6.72
C GLN A 109 20.46 3.81 -6.32
N SER A 110 19.94 4.86 -6.95
CA SER A 110 20.25 6.24 -6.59
C SER A 110 19.89 6.53 -5.14
N ALA A 111 18.70 6.12 -4.68
CA ALA A 111 18.29 6.29 -3.29
C ALA A 111 19.24 5.59 -2.30
N ALA A 112 19.75 4.41 -2.65
CA ALA A 112 20.71 3.69 -1.82
C ALA A 112 22.09 4.38 -1.76
N VAL A 113 22.53 4.98 -2.87
CA VAL A 113 23.76 5.80 -2.90
C VAL A 113 23.62 7.03 -2.01
N GLU A 114 22.43 7.64 -1.99
CA GLU A 114 22.08 8.75 -1.08
C GLU A 114 21.81 8.28 0.38
N GLY A 115 22.06 7.01 0.70
CA GLY A 115 21.98 6.49 2.06
C GLY A 115 20.58 6.09 2.53
N ASN A 116 19.59 5.95 1.63
CA ASN A 116 18.23 5.57 2.02
C ASN A 116 18.20 4.14 2.61
N PRO A 117 17.78 3.97 3.88
CA PRO A 117 17.81 2.66 4.53
C PRO A 117 16.93 1.61 3.84
N SER A 118 15.76 2.03 3.34
CA SER A 118 14.84 1.12 2.66
C SER A 118 15.41 0.66 1.31
N ALA A 119 16.06 1.56 0.57
CA ALA A 119 16.72 1.23 -0.68
C ALA A 119 17.91 0.29 -0.48
N ILE A 120 18.75 0.57 0.52
CA ILE A 120 19.90 -0.28 0.88
C ILE A 120 19.42 -1.69 1.25
N LYS A 121 18.38 -1.77 2.10
CA LYS A 121 17.77 -3.04 2.49
C LYS A 121 17.24 -3.80 1.27
N TYR A 122 16.50 -3.12 0.38
CA TYR A 122 15.98 -3.74 -0.84
C TYR A 122 17.09 -4.32 -1.72
N LEU A 123 18.19 -3.58 -1.94
CA LEU A 123 19.30 -4.05 -2.76
C LEU A 123 20.09 -5.19 -2.09
N SER A 124 20.19 -5.17 -0.76
CA SER A 124 20.77 -6.27 0.01
C SER A 124 19.94 -7.55 -0.14
N ASP A 125 18.63 -7.45 0.01
CA ASP A 125 17.70 -8.60 -0.05
C ASP A 125 17.53 -9.13 -1.48
N LYS A 126 17.56 -8.24 -2.49
CA LYS A 126 17.42 -8.62 -3.91
C LYS A 126 18.60 -9.44 -4.44
N LYS A 127 19.80 -9.36 -3.83
CA LYS A 127 20.89 -10.30 -4.14
C LYS A 127 20.49 -11.77 -3.88
N VAL A 128 19.41 -12.00 -3.14
CA VAL A 128 18.94 -13.33 -2.71
C VAL A 128 17.64 -13.76 -3.41
N THR A 129 16.76 -12.86 -3.88
CA THR A 129 15.53 -13.22 -4.65
C THR A 129 14.94 -12.05 -5.46
N ASP A 130 14.26 -12.34 -6.58
CA ASP A 130 13.61 -11.32 -7.43
C ASP A 130 12.25 -10.90 -6.82
N ILE A 131 12.25 -9.78 -6.10
CA ILE A 131 11.11 -9.31 -5.29
C ILE A 131 10.02 -8.70 -6.18
N GLY A 132 8.77 -9.18 -6.04
CA GLY A 132 7.59 -8.62 -6.72
C GLY A 132 7.12 -7.27 -6.14
N LEU A 133 6.34 -6.51 -6.91
CA LEU A 133 5.85 -5.16 -6.54
C LEU A 133 5.15 -5.12 -5.17
N SER A 134 4.21 -6.03 -4.91
CA SER A 134 3.47 -6.08 -3.64
C SER A 134 4.40 -6.22 -2.42
N LYS A 135 5.46 -7.03 -2.53
CA LYS A 135 6.46 -7.20 -1.48
C LYS A 135 7.35 -5.95 -1.34
N PHE A 136 7.69 -5.29 -2.44
CA PHE A 136 8.40 -4.01 -2.41
C PHE A 136 7.62 -2.93 -1.64
N LEU A 137 6.33 -2.76 -1.93
CA LEU A 137 5.48 -1.78 -1.25
C LEU A 137 5.40 -2.04 0.26
N THR A 138 5.15 -3.30 0.62
CA THR A 138 4.86 -3.68 2.01
C THR A 138 6.11 -3.68 2.89
N GLU A 139 7.27 -4.09 2.38
CA GLU A 139 8.47 -4.27 3.22
C GLU A 139 9.42 -3.06 3.25
N TYR A 140 9.30 -2.14 2.29
CA TYR A 140 10.29 -1.08 2.09
C TYR A 140 9.69 0.33 2.06
N LEU A 141 8.42 0.50 1.69
CA LEU A 141 7.76 1.81 1.66
C LEU A 141 6.84 2.06 2.86
N ILE A 142 6.12 1.02 3.31
CA ILE A 142 5.28 1.07 4.50
C ILE A 142 6.13 0.58 5.67
N LYS A 143 6.48 1.48 6.60
CA LYS A 143 7.21 1.15 7.85
C LYS A 143 6.27 1.09 9.03
#